data_AF-A0A970DW66-F1
#
_entry.id   AF-A0A970DW66-F1
#
_cell.length_a   1.000
_cell.length_b   1.000
_cell.length_c   1.000
_cell.angle_alpha   90.00
_cell.angle_beta   90.00
_cell.angle_gamma   90.00
#
_symmetry.space_group_name_H-M   'P 1'
#
loop_
_entity.id
_entity.type
_entity.pdbx_description
1 polymer ?
#
loop_
_entity_poly.entity_id
_entity_poly.type
_entity_poly.pdbx_seq_one_letter_code
_entity_poly.pdbx_strand_id
1 'polypeptide(L)' 'GVKKGEIVKAVIVRTTKETRRPDGSYIRFDDNAAVIINDQMNPRGTRIFGPVARELREKNFMKIVSLAPEVL' A
#
# COMPACT_ATOMS: atom_id res chain seq x y z
N GLY A 1 -15.60 -11.11 4.10
CA GLY A 1 -15.76 -9.70 3.70
C GLY A 1 -15.78 -8.83 4.95
N VAL A 2 -15.39 -7.56 4.84
CA VAL A 2 -15.39 -6.59 5.96
C VAL A 2 -16.79 -5.98 6.09
N LYS A 3 -17.30 -5.83 7.32
CA LYS A 3 -18.63 -5.23 7.57
C LYS A 3 -18.52 -3.72 7.80
N LYS A 4 -19.59 -2.97 7.50
CA LYS A 4 -19.66 -1.54 7.81
C LYS A 4 -19.54 -1.35 9.34
N GLY A 5 -18.60 -0.51 9.77
CA GLY A 5 -18.31 -0.25 11.19
C GLY A 5 -17.28 -1.19 11.83
N GLU A 6 -16.75 -2.17 11.09
CA GLU A 6 -15.66 -3.02 11.59
C GLU A 6 -14.35 -2.21 11.68
N ILE A 7 -13.70 -2.28 12.83
CA ILE A 7 -12.37 -1.69 13.03
C ILE A 7 -11.34 -2.64 12.41
N VAL A 8 -10.58 -2.13 11.42
CA VAL A 8 -9.58 -2.91 10.69
C VAL A 8 -8.25 -2.18 10.63
N LYS A 9 -7.17 -2.95 10.52
CA LYS A 9 -5.83 -2.41 10.24
C LYS A 9 -5.64 -2.27 8.73
N ALA A 10 -4.99 -1.19 8.31
CA ALA A 10 -4.69 -0.94 6.90
C ALA A 10 -3.28 -0.35 6.75
N VAL A 11 -2.70 -0.59 5.58
CA VAL A 11 -1.41 -0.03 5.17
C VAL A 11 -1.66 0.97 4.05
N ILE A 12 -1.13 2.18 4.19
CA ILE A 12 -1.21 3.21 3.15
C ILE A 12 -0.27 2.82 2.02
N VAL A 13 -0.77 2.81 0.78
CA VAL A 13 -0.01 2.41 -0.41
C VAL A 13 0.19 3.55 -1.41
N ARG A 14 -0.66 4.58 -1.36
CA ARG A 14 -0.54 5.81 -2.16
C ARG A 14 -0.88 7.03 -1.30
N THR A 15 -0.11 8.09 -1.48
CA THR A 15 -0.31 9.38 -0.83
C THR A 15 -0.21 10.52 -1.84
N THR A 16 -1.13 11.48 -1.73
CA THR A 16 -1.06 12.73 -2.51
C THR A 16 0.07 13.64 -2.03
N LYS A 17 0.43 13.53 -0.75
CA LYS A 17 1.61 14.20 -0.20
C LYS A 17 2.88 13.54 -0.71
N GLU A 18 3.79 14.36 -1.20
CA GLU A 18 5.10 13.94 -1.68
C GLU A 18 5.93 13.28 -0.55
N THR A 19 6.59 12.18 -0.89
CA THR A 19 7.52 11.50 0.00
C THR A 19 8.91 11.54 -0.63
N ARG A 20 9.91 11.92 0.17
CA ARG A 20 11.30 11.99 -0.26
C ARG A 20 11.96 10.62 -0.14
N ARG A 21 12.67 10.20 -1.18
CA ARG A 21 13.40 8.95 -1.26
C ARG A 21 14.87 9.13 -0.86
N PRO A 22 15.57 8.04 -0.47
CA PRO A 22 16.99 8.08 -0.12
C PRO A 22 17.89 8.57 -1.26
N ASP A 23 17.49 8.33 -2.50
CA ASP A 23 18.18 8.81 -3.71
C ASP A 23 17.95 10.32 -3.99
N GLY A 24 17.17 11.00 -3.16
CA GLY A 24 16.84 12.43 -3.30
C GLY A 24 15.64 12.72 -4.20
N SER A 25 15.09 11.70 -4.88
CA SER A 25 13.86 11.86 -5.67
C SER A 25 12.62 12.02 -4.78
N TYR A 26 11.53 12.51 -5.35
CA TYR A 26 10.23 12.62 -4.69
C TYR A 26 9.20 11.78 -5.42
N ILE A 27 8.39 11.04 -4.67
CA ILE A 27 7.23 10.32 -5.19
C ILE A 27 5.94 10.92 -4.65
N ARG A 28 4.94 11.05 -5.53
CA ARG A 28 3.59 11.51 -5.23
C ARG A 28 2.61 10.74 -6.12
N PHE A 29 1.42 10.48 -5.60
CA PHE A 29 0.30 9.92 -6.36
C PHE A 29 -0.82 10.95 -6.51
N ASP A 30 -1.76 10.70 -7.42
CA ASP A 30 -2.92 11.57 -7.63
C ASP A 30 -4.00 11.39 -6.55
N ASP A 31 -4.07 10.21 -5.94
CA ASP A 31 -5.05 9.83 -4.92
C ASP A 31 -4.41 9.22 -3.66
N ASN A 32 -5.19 9.16 -2.58
CA ASN A 32 -4.83 8.43 -1.36
C ASN A 32 -5.47 7.05 -1.38
N ALA A 33 -4.70 6.01 -1.11
CA ALA A 33 -5.21 4.64 -1.06
C ALA A 33 -4.56 3.81 0.06
N ALA A 34 -5.32 2.86 0.59
CA ALA A 34 -4.87 1.94 1.62
C ALA A 34 -5.37 0.51 1.37
N VAL A 35 -4.59 -0.47 1.81
CA VAL A 35 -4.88 -1.90 1.72
C VAL A 35 -5.15 -2.45 3.11
N ILE A 36 -6.28 -3.10 3.28
CA ILE A 36 -6.66 -3.75 4.55
C ILE A 36 -5.77 -4.98 4.77
N ILE A 37 -5.20 -5.07 5.96
CA ILE A 37 -4.32 -6.16 6.38
C ILE A 37 -4.89 -6.91 7.58
N ASN A 38 -4.39 -8.12 7.80
CA ASN A 38 -4.60 -8.88 9.02
C ASN A 38 -3.45 -8.66 10.04
N ASP A 39 -3.54 -9.30 11.20
CA ASP A 39 -2.51 -9.19 12.24
C ASP A 39 -1.14 -9.79 11.87
N GLN A 40 -1.08 -10.56 10.78
CA GLN A 40 0.14 -11.12 10.22
C GLN A 40 0.71 -10.26 9.08
N MET A 41 0.26 -9.00 8.97
CA MET A 41 0.68 -8.06 7.92
C MET A 41 0.39 -8.52 6.48
N ASN A 42 -0.52 -9.49 6.30
CA ASN A 42 -0.94 -9.97 5.00
C ASN A 42 -2.19 -9.23 4.53
N PRO A 43 -2.33 -8.94 3.22
CA PRO A 43 -3.56 -8.34 2.70
C PRO A 43 -4.75 -9.28 2.91
N ARG A 44 -5.88 -8.73 3.34
CA ARG A 44 -7.14 -9.49 3.45
C ARG A 44 -7.77 -9.77 2.07
N GLY A 45 -7.43 -8.97 1.06
CA GLY A 45 -7.88 -9.14 -0.33
C GLY A 45 -6.88 -9.93 -1.17
N THR A 46 -7.33 -10.43 -2.32
CA THR A 46 -6.52 -11.20 -3.27
C THR A 46 -6.01 -10.39 -4.47
N ARG A 47 -6.45 -9.14 -4.63
CA ARG A 47 -6.10 -8.26 -5.76
C ARG A 47 -5.84 -6.84 -5.26
N ILE A 48 -4.81 -6.19 -5.81
CA ILE A 48 -4.49 -4.78 -5.59
C ILE A 48 -4.81 -4.00 -6.88
N PHE A 49 -5.38 -2.81 -6.74
CA PHE A 49 -5.73 -1.95 -7.86
C PHE A 49 -4.84 -0.70 -7.88
N GLY A 50 -4.32 -0.41 -9.06
CA GLY A 50 -3.43 0.73 -9.31
C GLY A 50 -1.99 0.50 -8.81
N PRO A 51 -1.11 1.46 -9.08
CA PRO A 51 0.29 1.38 -8.70
C PRO A 51 0.45 1.46 -7.17
N VAL A 52 1.58 0.93 -6.69
CA VAL A 52 1.99 1.01 -5.28
C VAL A 52 3.41 1.51 -5.16
N ALA A 53 3.73 2.14 -4.02
CA ALA A 53 5.05 2.67 -3.73
C ALA A 53 6.06 1.53 -3.43
N ARG A 54 7.27 1.60 -3.99
CA ARG A 54 8.37 0.62 -3.79
C ARG A 54 8.80 0.47 -2.33
N GLU A 55 8.57 1.51 -1.52
CA GLU A 55 8.81 1.59 -0.08
C GLU A 55 8.12 0.47 0.70
N LEU A 56 7.04 -0.11 0.16
CA LEU A 56 6.36 -1.26 0.75
C LEU A 56 7.26 -2.52 0.79
N ARG A 57 8.25 -2.66 -0.11
CA ARG A 57 9.23 -3.76 -0.04
C ARG A 57 10.11 -3.66 1.20
N GLU A 58 10.63 -2.46 1.46
CA GLU A 58 11.53 -2.19 2.60
C GLU A 58 10.81 -2.42 3.94
N LYS A 59 9.50 -2.21 3.97
CA LYS A 59 8.64 -2.42 5.15
C LYS A 59 8.05 -3.83 5.26
N ASN A 60 8.57 -4.81 4.51
CA ASN A 60 8.15 -6.22 4.53
C ASN A 60 6.71 -6.51 4.04
N PHE A 61 6.10 -5.64 3.23
CA PHE A 61 4.78 -5.88 2.63
C PHE A 61 4.87 -6.55 1.25
N MET A 62 5.73 -7.56 1.12
CA MET A 62 6.02 -8.26 -0.15
C MET A 62 4.77 -8.78 -0.87
N LYS A 63 3.76 -9.29 -0.14
CA LYS A 63 2.52 -9.80 -0.76
C LYS A 63 1.71 -8.69 -1.43
N ILE A 64 1.70 -7.48 -0.88
CA ILE A 64 0.99 -6.35 -1.49
C ILE A 64 1.70 -5.96 -2.80
N VAL A 65 3.03 -5.87 -2.75
CA VAL A 65 3.86 -5.55 -3.92
C VAL A 65 3.73 -6.59 -5.03
N SER A 66 3.67 -7.87 -4.68
CA SER A 66 3.56 -8.97 -5.65
C SER A 66 2.19 -9.06 -6.33
N LEU A 67 1.14 -8.54 -5.68
CA LEU A 67 -0.23 -8.51 -6.22
C LEU A 67 -0.55 -7.21 -6.96
N ALA A 68 0.32 -6.21 -6.88
CA ALA A 68 0.13 -4.91 -7.53
C ALA A 68 0.45 -5.00 -9.03
N PRO A 69 -0.32 -4.31 -9.89
CA PRO A 69 -0.06 -4.26 -11.32
C PRO A 69 1.25 -3.52 -11.66
N GLU A 70 1.63 -2.54 -10.84
CA GLU A 70 2.80 -1.70 -11.07
C GLU A 70 3.40 -1.24 -9.73
N VAL A 71 4.72 -1.04 -9.70
CA VAL A 71 5.47 -0.59 -8.53
C VAL A 71 6.32 0.62 -8.94
N LEU A 72 6.13 1.75 -8.25
CA LEU A 72 6.79 3.04 -8.54
C LEU A 72 7.79 3.41 -7.45
#